data_AF-A0A959IJ86-F1
#
_entry.id   AF-A0A959IJ86-F1
#
_cell.length_a   1.000
_cell.length_b   1.000
_cell.length_c   1.000
_cell.angle_alpha   90.00
_cell.angle_beta   90.00
_cell.angle_gamma   90.00
#
_symmetry.space_group_name_H-M   'P 1'
#
loop_
_entity.id
_entity.type
_entity.pdbx_description
1 polymer ?
#
loop_
_entity_poly.entity_id
_entity_poly.type
_entity_poly.pdbx_seq_one_letter_code
_entity_poly.pdbx_strand_id
1 'polypeptide(L)'
;DKALPQDRWRPDAVYHYIQDRNIKPDFVVDITDYINKKQELILAYRSQFYLPEAKEYAEELDSPISGKDFMDFLRAKAASYGRDAGFNFAEGFTVERTPGIDDLFLLK
;
A
#
# COMPACT_ATOMS: atom_id res chain seq x y z
N ASP A 1 16.38 -28.81 -10.13
CA ASP A 1 16.27 -27.96 -8.93
C ASP A 1 15.88 -28.78 -7.71
N LYS A 2 16.84 -29.07 -6.81
CA LYS A 2 16.54 -29.62 -5.49
C LYS A 2 16.64 -28.47 -4.51
N ALA A 3 15.50 -27.97 -4.03
CA ALA A 3 15.47 -26.99 -2.95
C ALA A 3 16.19 -27.59 -1.74
N LEU A 4 17.18 -26.88 -1.22
CA LEU A 4 17.82 -27.23 0.04
C LEU A 4 16.80 -27.01 1.19
N PRO A 5 16.83 -27.82 2.25
CA PRO A 5 15.96 -27.59 3.41
C PRO A 5 16.31 -26.25 4.05
N GLN A 6 15.32 -25.38 4.22
CA GLN A 6 15.49 -24.12 4.93
C GLN A 6 15.51 -24.36 6.44
N ASP A 7 16.51 -23.78 7.13
CA ASP A 7 16.58 -23.80 8.59
C ASP A 7 15.37 -23.12 9.23
N ARG A 8 15.07 -23.49 10.48
CA ARG A 8 13.98 -22.85 11.25
C ARG A 8 14.27 -21.36 11.37
N TRP A 9 13.34 -20.56 10.86
CA TRP A 9 13.42 -19.11 10.92
C TRP A 9 12.18 -18.54 11.61
N ARG A 10 12.41 -17.58 12.51
CA ARG A 10 11.36 -16.81 13.16
C ARG A 10 11.48 -15.36 12.70
N PRO A 11 10.44 -14.77 12.11
CA PRO A 11 10.45 -13.35 11.77
C PRO A 11 10.60 -12.49 13.03
N ASP A 12 11.41 -11.43 12.95
CA ASP A 12 11.54 -10.44 14.02
C ASP A 12 10.27 -9.57 14.14
N ALA A 13 9.59 -9.34 13.01
CA ALA A 13 8.36 -8.55 12.91
C ALA A 13 7.42 -9.11 11.84
N VAL A 14 6.11 -8.91 12.06
CA VAL A 14 5.03 -9.21 11.12
C VAL A 14 4.07 -8.03 11.13
N TYR A 15 3.86 -7.43 9.95
CA TYR A 15 2.98 -6.27 9.76
C TYR A 15 1.98 -6.55 8.64
N HIS A 16 0.81 -5.94 8.73
CA HIS A 16 -0.25 -6.08 7.72
C HIS A 16 -0.52 -4.74 7.05
N TYR A 17 -0.31 -4.69 5.75
CA TYR A 17 -0.64 -3.50 4.95
C TYR A 17 -2.15 -3.35 4.79
N ILE A 18 -2.62 -2.11 4.71
CA ILE A 18 -4.05 -1.79 4.57
C ILE A 18 -4.38 -1.53 3.10
N GLN A 19 -5.16 -2.42 2.48
CA GLN A 19 -5.55 -2.33 1.07
C GLN A 19 -6.83 -1.51 0.84
N ASP A 20 -7.97 -2.20 0.85
CA ASP A 20 -9.27 -1.66 0.43
C ASP A 20 -9.99 -0.99 1.60
N ARG A 21 -10.35 -1.78 2.62
CA ARG A 21 -11.09 -1.31 3.79
C ARG A 21 -10.35 -0.19 4.53
N ASN A 22 -11.11 0.78 5.00
CA ASN A 22 -10.59 1.84 5.87
C ASN A 22 -10.41 1.29 7.28
N ILE A 23 -9.15 1.05 7.61
CA ILE A 23 -8.68 0.62 8.93
C ILE A 23 -7.79 1.74 9.45
N LYS A 24 -7.87 2.02 10.75
CA LYS A 24 -6.95 2.93 11.42
C LYS A 24 -5.56 2.24 11.49
N PRO A 25 -4.50 2.83 10.91
CA PRO A 25 -3.16 2.27 11.02
C PRO A 25 -2.61 2.41 12.44
N ASP A 26 -1.78 1.45 12.85
CA ASP A 26 -1.01 1.54 14.09
C ASP A 26 0.27 2.37 13.88
N PHE A 27 0.84 2.30 12.68
CA PHE A 27 1.90 3.21 12.22
C PHE A 27 1.80 3.42 10.71
N VAL A 28 2.44 4.49 10.24
CA VAL A 28 2.50 4.83 8.82
C VAL A 28 3.94 5.01 8.35
N VAL A 29 4.19 4.80 7.06
CA VAL A 29 5.48 5.02 6.41
C VAL A 29 5.34 6.14 5.38
N ASP A 30 6.22 7.15 5.44
CA ASP A 30 6.26 8.22 4.44
C ASP A 30 6.57 7.65 3.05
N ILE A 31 5.66 7.88 2.11
CA ILE A 31 5.81 7.50 0.71
C ILE A 31 5.67 8.71 -0.22
N THR A 32 5.90 9.92 0.29
CA THR A 32 5.73 11.17 -0.46
C THR A 32 6.50 11.16 -1.78
N ASP A 33 7.78 10.75 -1.75
CA ASP A 33 8.62 10.68 -2.94
C ASP A 33 8.30 9.49 -3.86
N TYR A 34 7.46 8.55 -3.39
CA TYR A 34 7.17 7.28 -4.06
C TYR A 34 5.72 7.17 -4.56
N ILE A 35 4.84 8.12 -4.24
CA ILE A 35 3.41 8.04 -4.58
C ILE A 35 3.16 7.85 -6.08
N ASN A 36 3.91 8.58 -6.92
CA ASN A 36 3.78 8.46 -8.37
C ASN A 36 4.27 7.10 -8.85
N LYS A 37 5.38 6.59 -8.28
CA LYS A 37 5.91 5.27 -8.65
C LYS A 37 4.96 4.14 -8.26
N LYS A 38 4.33 4.25 -7.08
CA LYS A 38 3.28 3.33 -6.65
C LYS A 38 2.10 3.31 -7.64
N GLN A 39 1.63 4.47 -8.09
CA GLN A 39 0.53 4.53 -9.07
C GLN A 39 0.93 3.91 -10.41
N GLU A 40 2.16 4.15 -10.90
CA GLU A 40 2.68 3.48 -12.11
C GLU A 40 2.69 1.95 -11.97
N LEU A 41 3.15 1.43 -10.82
CA LEU A 41 3.22 -0.02 -10.57
C LEU A 41 1.84 -0.68 -10.52
N ILE A 42 0.83 0.02 -9.99
CA ILE A 42 -0.56 -0.46 -9.99
C ILE A 42 -1.09 -0.53 -11.42
N LEU A 43 -0.87 0.52 -12.22
CA LEU A 43 -1.31 0.57 -13.62
C LEU A 43 -0.56 -0.41 -14.54
N ALA A 44 0.53 -1.03 -14.08
CA ALA A 44 1.18 -2.12 -14.81
C ALA A 44 0.29 -3.37 -14.93
N TYR A 45 -0.66 -3.57 -14.01
CA TYR A 45 -1.66 -4.64 -14.07
C TYR A 45 -2.85 -4.20 -14.96
N ARG A 46 -2.57 -4.03 -16.26
CA ARG A 46 -3.43 -3.31 -17.20
C ARG A 46 -4.87 -3.81 -17.28
N SER A 47 -5.10 -5.12 -17.20
CA SER A 47 -6.46 -5.68 -17.25
C SER A 47 -7.26 -5.49 -15.95
N GLN A 48 -6.64 -5.05 -14.86
CA GLN A 48 -7.29 -4.94 -13.56
C GLN A 48 -7.72 -3.51 -13.21
N PHE A 49 -7.07 -2.50 -13.81
CA PHE A 49 -7.22 -1.10 -13.41
C PHE A 49 -7.59 -0.19 -14.58
N TYR A 50 -8.13 0.98 -14.25
CA TYR A 50 -8.60 1.96 -15.23
C TYR A 50 -7.49 2.45 -16.16
N LEU A 51 -7.60 2.09 -17.45
CA LEU A 51 -6.76 2.57 -18.54
C LEU A 51 -7.65 3.09 -19.68
N PRO A 52 -7.95 4.39 -19.72
CA PRO A 52 -8.93 4.95 -20.65
C PRO A 52 -8.60 4.72 -22.13
N GLU A 53 -7.33 4.57 -22.47
CA GLU A 53 -6.86 4.35 -23.84
C GLU A 53 -6.81 2.86 -24.25
N ALA A 54 -6.97 1.94 -23.29
CA ALA A 54 -6.80 0.50 -23.52
C ALA A 54 -8.07 -0.13 -24.12
N LYS A 55 -8.15 -0.16 -25.46
CA LYS A 55 -9.26 -0.79 -26.20
C LYS A 55 -9.31 -2.31 -26.07
N GLU A 56 -8.19 -2.93 -25.71
CA GLU A 56 -8.04 -4.40 -25.60
C GLU A 56 -8.90 -5.02 -24.49
N TYR A 57 -9.34 -4.23 -23.49
CA TYR A 57 -10.19 -4.67 -22.37
C TYR A 57 -11.63 -4.14 -22.44
N ALA A 58 -12.03 -3.55 -23.56
CA ALA A 58 -13.33 -2.85 -23.67
C ALA A 58 -14.56 -3.76 -23.50
N GLU A 59 -14.41 -5.07 -23.68
CA GLU A 59 -15.48 -6.06 -23.49
C GLU A 59 -15.44 -6.75 -22.12
N GLU A 60 -14.47 -6.41 -21.26
CA GLU A 60 -14.38 -6.97 -19.91
C GLU A 60 -15.45 -6.39 -18.98
N LEU A 61 -15.83 -7.15 -17.96
CA LEU A 61 -16.78 -6.70 -16.94
C LEU A 61 -16.11 -5.74 -15.96
N ASP A 62 -16.83 -4.69 -15.59
CA ASP A 62 -16.39 -3.79 -14.54
C ASP A 62 -16.25 -4.50 -13.18
N SER A 63 -15.24 -4.09 -12.43
CA SER A 63 -14.97 -4.52 -11.06
C SER A 63 -14.80 -3.31 -10.15
N PRO A 64 -14.83 -3.48 -8.81
CA PRO A 64 -14.61 -2.37 -7.88
C PRO A 64 -13.27 -1.63 -8.07
N ILE A 65 -12.30 -2.24 -8.76
CA ILE A 65 -10.95 -1.68 -8.95
C ILE A 65 -10.68 -1.21 -10.39
N SER A 66 -11.57 -1.49 -11.35
CA SER A 66 -11.36 -1.13 -12.77
C SER A 66 -11.73 0.32 -13.12
N GLY A 67 -12.39 1.04 -12.20
CA GLY A 67 -12.79 2.44 -12.39
C GLY A 67 -11.74 3.46 -11.95
N LYS A 68 -11.77 4.66 -12.55
CA LYS A 68 -10.88 5.79 -12.17
C LYS A 68 -10.98 6.12 -10.67
N ASP A 69 -12.19 6.03 -10.13
CA ASP A 69 -12.49 6.34 -8.72
C ASP A 69 -11.64 5.52 -7.75
N PHE A 70 -11.25 4.28 -8.13
CA PHE A 70 -10.38 3.47 -7.31
C PHE A 70 -8.96 4.05 -7.20
N MET A 71 -8.39 4.54 -8.31
CA MET A 71 -7.07 5.18 -8.32
C MET A 71 -7.08 6.50 -7.54
N ASP A 72 -8.16 7.27 -7.65
CA ASP A 72 -8.36 8.50 -6.89
C ASP A 72 -8.49 8.18 -5.39
N PHE A 73 -9.25 7.14 -5.04
CA PHE A 73 -9.39 6.64 -3.67
C PHE A 73 -8.04 6.24 -3.06
N LEU A 74 -7.23 5.46 -3.77
CA LEU A 74 -5.90 5.05 -3.28
C LEU A 74 -5.00 6.24 -2.98
N ARG A 75 -5.00 7.27 -3.84
CA ARG A 75 -4.22 8.48 -3.64
C ARG A 75 -4.74 9.30 -2.46
N ALA A 76 -6.06 9.43 -2.34
CA ALA A 76 -6.70 10.13 -1.22
C ALA A 76 -6.42 9.44 0.12
N LYS A 77 -6.47 8.10 0.15
CA LYS A 77 -6.14 7.30 1.35
C LYS A 77 -4.70 7.52 1.80
N ALA A 78 -3.75 7.51 0.87
CA ALA A 78 -2.35 7.81 1.18
C ALA A 78 -2.17 9.23 1.75
N ALA A 79 -2.87 10.23 1.20
CA ALA A 79 -2.84 11.59 1.73
C ALA A 79 -3.46 11.67 3.15
N SER A 80 -4.56 10.95 3.37
CA SER A 80 -5.21 10.89 4.68
C SER A 80 -4.29 10.30 5.75
N TYR A 81 -3.56 9.22 5.44
CA TYR A 81 -2.59 8.63 6.36
C TYR A 81 -1.38 9.54 6.60
N GLY A 82 -0.92 10.25 5.58
CA GLY A 82 0.20 11.17 5.72
C GLY A 82 -0.13 12.34 6.64
N ARG A 83 -1.36 12.88 6.56
CA ARG A 83 -1.79 14.08 7.29
C ARG A 83 -1.55 14.00 8.79
N ASP A 84 -1.92 12.89 9.42
CA ASP A 84 -1.84 12.73 10.88
C ASP A 84 -0.38 12.61 11.37
N ALA A 85 0.54 12.20 10.50
CA ALA A 85 1.98 12.07 10.78
C ALA A 85 2.84 13.17 10.16
N GLY A 86 2.23 14.23 9.60
CA GLY A 86 2.96 15.35 8.99
C GLY A 86 3.64 15.05 7.65
N PHE A 87 3.20 14.01 6.94
CA PHE A 87 3.66 13.66 5.57
C PHE A 87 2.64 14.10 4.52
N ASN A 88 3.07 14.29 3.27
CA ASN A 88 2.13 14.54 2.17
C ASN A 88 1.38 13.25 1.78
N PHE A 89 2.07 12.11 1.81
CA PHE A 89 1.50 10.78 1.54
C PHE A 89 2.15 9.73 2.42
N ALA A 90 1.36 8.79 2.94
CA ALA A 90 1.87 7.66 3.71
C ALA A 90 1.11 6.35 3.44
N GLU A 91 1.76 5.22 3.69
CA GLU A 91 1.12 3.90 3.74
C GLU A 91 0.93 3.45 5.19
N GLY A 92 -0.26 2.94 5.50
CA GLY A 92 -0.62 2.48 6.83
C GLY A 92 -0.48 0.97 7.01
N PHE A 93 -0.04 0.58 8.20
CA PHE A 93 0.15 -0.81 8.60
C PHE A 93 -0.49 -1.07 9.98
N THR A 94 -0.96 -2.29 10.20
CA THR A 94 -1.32 -2.78 11.53
C THR A 94 -0.27 -3.76 12.07
N VAL A 95 -0.15 -3.83 13.39
CA VAL A 95 0.85 -4.61 14.10
C VAL A 95 0.23 -5.72 14.93
N GLU A 96 0.89 -6.88 14.99
CA GLU A 96 0.57 -7.92 15.98
C GLU A 96 1.34 -7.69 17.29
N ARG A 97 2.58 -7.23 17.17
CA ARG A 97 3.46 -6.89 18.30
C ARG A 97 3.70 -5.39 18.33
N THR A 98 3.53 -4.79 19.50
CA THR A 98 3.78 -3.35 19.71
C THR A 98 5.24 -2.99 19.35
N PRO A 99 5.46 -2.04 18.40
CA PRO A 99 6.78 -1.50 18.12
C PRO A 99 7.36 -0.78 19.35
N GLY A 100 8.65 -0.96 19.58
CA GLY A 100 9.40 -0.26 20.63
C GLY A 100 10.41 0.71 20.03
N ILE A 101 10.76 1.75 20.78
CA ILE A 101 11.81 2.72 20.46
C ILE A 101 12.75 2.84 21.65
N ASP A 102 14.04 3.09 21.39
CA ASP A 102 15.02 3.37 22.44
C ASP A 102 15.12 4.88 22.77
N ASP A 103 14.64 5.74 21.87
CA ASP A 103 14.66 7.20 22.00
C ASP A 103 13.36 7.82 21.47
N LEU A 104 12.70 8.62 22.31
CA LEU A 104 11.47 9.35 22.02
C LEU A 104 11.64 10.36 20.87
N PHE A 105 12.84 10.89 20.65
CA PHE A 105 13.10 11.87 19.59
C PHE A 105 13.21 11.25 18.18
N LEU A 106 13.19 9.92 18.08
CA LEU A 106 13.10 9.22 16.79
C LEU A 106 11.66 9.13 16.28
N LEU A 107 10.66 9.42 17.12
CA LEU A 107 9.29 9.58 16.65
C LEU A 107 9.18 10.86 15.83
N LYS A 108 8.57 10.71 14.66
CA LYS A 108 8.21 11.79 13.75
C LYS A 108 6.89 12.42 14.14
#